data_AF-A0A2J0MXE3-F1
#
_entry.id   AF-A0A2J0MXE3-F1
#
_cell.length_a   1.000
_cell.length_b   1.000
_cell.length_c   1.000
_cell.angle_alpha   90.00
_cell.angle_beta   90.00
_cell.angle_gamma   90.00
#
_symmetry.space_group_name_H-M   'P 1'
#
loop_
_entity.id
_entity.type
_entity.pdbx_description
1 polymer ?
#
loop_
_entity_poly.entity_id
_entity_poly.type
_entity_poly.pdbx_seq_one_letter_code
_entity_poly.pdbx_strand_id
1 'polypeptide(L)' 'KSLGAKIVGVGCIVNRSGKELDFGVKLKNLVKLDFPTYKSEECPLCKKGIEIKKPGSR' A
#
# COMPACT_ATOMS: atom_id res chain seq x y z
N LYS A 1 -6.29 -10.53 -19.33
CA LYS A 1 -7.28 -10.37 -20.42
C LYS A 1 -7.34 -11.61 -21.34
N SER A 2 -7.08 -12.82 -20.84
CA SER A 2 -6.92 -14.03 -21.68
C SER A 2 -8.22 -14.80 -21.96
N LEU A 3 -9.30 -14.52 -21.22
CA LEU A 3 -10.59 -15.20 -21.37
C LEU A 3 -11.69 -14.30 -21.94
N GLY A 4 -11.32 -13.21 -22.63
CA GLY A 4 -12.28 -12.29 -23.28
C GLY A 4 -13.08 -11.36 -22.35
N ALA A 5 -12.93 -11.47 -21.03
CA ALA A 5 -13.65 -10.61 -20.08
C ALA A 5 -13.20 -9.14 -20.14
N LYS A 6 -14.17 -8.21 -20.04
CA LYS A 6 -13.96 -6.77 -19.93
C LYS A 6 -13.93 -6.36 -18.45
N ILE A 7 -12.82 -5.80 -18.00
CA ILE A 7 -12.68 -5.24 -16.64
C ILE A 7 -13.39 -3.87 -16.62
N VAL A 8 -14.29 -3.67 -15.66
CA VAL A 8 -15.06 -2.41 -15.52
C VAL A 8 -14.67 -1.60 -14.29
N GLY A 9 -13.91 -2.17 -13.36
CA GLY A 9 -13.47 -1.50 -12.15
C GLY A 9 -12.62 -2.39 -11.25
N VAL A 10 -12.01 -1.77 -10.24
CA VAL A 10 -11.24 -2.42 -9.18
C VAL A 10 -11.81 -1.98 -7.84
N GLY A 11 -11.94 -2.92 -6.90
CA GLY A 11 -12.43 -2.67 -5.55
C GLY A 11 -11.44 -3.17 -4.51
N CYS A 12 -11.20 -2.39 -3.45
CA CYS A 12 -10.49 -2.88 -2.26
C CYS A 12 -11.09 -2.29 -0.98
N ILE A 13 -10.76 -2.85 0.18
CA ILE A 13 -11.18 -2.29 1.46
C ILE A 13 -10.27 -1.12 1.83
N VAL A 14 -8.95 -1.33 1.77
CA VAL A 14 -7.93 -0.34 2.15
C VAL A 14 -7.00 -0.06 0.97
N ASN A 15 -6.89 1.22 0.58
CA ASN A 15 -5.86 1.71 -0.35
C ASN A 15 -4.69 2.30 0.46
N ARG A 16 -3.55 1.61 0.47
CA ARG A 16 -2.32 2.03 1.19
C ARG A 16 -1.25 2.65 0.30
N SER A 17 -1.56 2.94 -0.96
CA SER A 17 -0.56 3.40 -1.92
C SER A 17 -0.15 4.85 -1.75
N GLY A 18 -0.83 5.60 -0.88
CA GLY A 18 -0.64 7.04 -0.69
C GLY A 18 -1.13 7.90 -1.86
N LYS A 19 -1.44 7.30 -3.01
CA LYS A 19 -1.84 8.01 -4.23
C LYS A 19 -3.11 7.43 -4.86
N GLU A 20 -3.64 8.17 -5.82
CA GLU A 20 -4.61 7.60 -6.75
C GLU A 20 -3.88 6.60 -7.64
N LEU A 21 -4.42 5.39 -7.73
CA LEU A 21 -3.89 4.33 -8.58
C LEU A 21 -4.66 4.34 -9.89
N ASP A 22 -3.95 4.43 -11.00
CA ASP A 22 -4.53 4.30 -12.32
C ASP A 22 -4.44 2.85 -12.78
N PHE A 23 -5.59 2.18 -12.81
CA PHE A 23 -5.75 0.83 -13.37
C PHE A 23 -6.34 0.85 -14.79
N GLY A 24 -6.50 2.04 -15.40
CA GLY A 24 -7.26 2.25 -16.64
C GLY A 24 -8.77 2.05 -16.47
N VAL A 25 -9.24 1.84 -15.24
CA VAL A 25 -10.63 1.64 -14.83
C VAL A 25 -10.84 2.23 -13.44
N LYS A 26 -12.10 2.47 -13.06
CA LYS A 26 -12.44 3.08 -11.77
C LYS A 26 -12.00 2.20 -10.60
N LEU A 27 -11.17 2.75 -9.71
CA LEU A 27 -10.89 2.18 -8.39
C LEU A 27 -11.92 2.70 -7.36
N LYS A 28 -12.43 1.80 -6.52
CA LYS A 28 -13.24 2.12 -5.34
C LYS A 28 -12.59 1.49 -4.11
N ASN A 29 -12.40 2.29 -3.07
CA ASN A 29 -11.92 1.82 -1.77
C ASN A 29 -12.84 2.33 -0.65
N LEU A 30 -12.85 1.62 0.48
CA LEU A 30 -13.59 2.06 1.67
C LEU A 30 -12.75 3.03 2.51
N VAL A 31 -11.44 2.81 2.56
CA VAL A 31 -10.49 3.65 3.31
C VAL A 31 -9.23 3.87 2.47
N LYS A 32 -8.73 5.12 2.46
CA LYS A 32 -7.42 5.49 1.93
C LYS A 32 -6.50 5.85 3.09
N LEU A 33 -5.36 5.16 3.19
CA LEU A 33 -4.31 5.42 4.16
C LEU A 33 -3.03 5.78 3.42
N ASP A 34 -2.35 6.82 3.90
CA ASP A 34 -1.06 7.24 3.37
C ASP A 34 0.00 7.08 4.47
N PHE A 35 1.00 6.27 4.18
CA PHE A 35 2.14 6.03 5.06
C PHE A 35 3.42 6.33 4.28
N PRO A 36 4.34 7.14 4.83
CA PRO A 36 5.59 7.41 4.17
C PRO A 36 6.38 6.11 4.00
N THR A 37 6.91 5.89 2.80
CA THR A 37 7.87 4.82 2.52
C THR A 37 9.25 5.43 2.44
N TYR A 38 10.22 4.78 3.07
CA TYR A 38 11.61 5.25 3.11
C TYR A 38 12.48 4.23 2.39
N LYS A 39 13.49 4.72 1.66
CA LYS A 39 14.62 3.87 1.31
C LYS A 39 15.34 3.42 2.58
N SER A 40 16.09 2.33 2.50
CA SER A 40 16.77 1.76 3.67
C SER A 40 17.68 2.80 4.34
N GLU A 41 18.39 3.60 3.54
CA GLU A 41 19.34 4.62 3.96
C GLU A 41 18.67 5.89 4.51
N GLU A 42 17.38 6.07 4.22
CA GLU A 42 16.60 7.26 4.58
C GLU A 42 15.66 7.01 5.77
N CYS A 43 15.52 5.76 6.21
CA CYS A 43 14.59 5.41 7.27
C CYS A 43 15.00 6.05 8.62
N PRO A 44 14.14 6.90 9.22
CA PRO A 44 14.47 7.61 10.45
C PRO A 44 14.63 6.68 11.65
N LEU A 45 13.98 5.51 11.65
CA LEU A 45 14.11 4.52 12.71
C LEU A 45 15.42 3.73 12.57
N CYS A 46 15.80 3.36 11.35
CA CYS A 46 17.09 2.70 11.08
C CYS A 46 18.27 3.61 11.44
N LYS A 47 18.21 4.91 11.09
CA LYS A 47 19.23 5.90 11.47
C LYS A 47 19.39 6.04 12.99
N LYS A 48 18.31 5.86 13.75
CA LYS A 48 18.34 5.89 15.22
C LYS A 48 18.87 4.59 15.84
N GLY A 49 19.13 3.55 15.04
CA GLY A 49 19.64 2.26 15.53
C GLY A 49 18.69 1.56 16.50
N ILE A 50 17.38 1.86 16.43
CA ILE A 50 16.40 1.30 17.37
C ILE A 50 16.24 -0.18 17.05
N GLU A 51 16.40 -1.02 18.06
CA GLU A 51 16.16 -2.46 17.95
C GLU A 51 14.68 -2.70 17.57
N ILE A 52 14.47 -3.36 16.43
CA ILE A 52 13.12 -3.69 15.98
C ILE A 52 12.61 -4.85 16.82
N LYS A 53 11.85 -4.53 17.86
CA LYS A 53 11.10 -5.54 18.61
C LYS A 53 9.79 -5.82 17.88
N LYS A 54 9.60 -7.07 17.45
CA LYS A 54 8.29 -7.55 17.01
C LYS A 54 7.40 -7.66 18.27
N PRO A 55 6.38 -6.80 18.46
CA PRO A 55 5.48 -6.94 19.60
C PRO A 55 4.67 -8.21 19.34
N GLY A 56 4.84 -9.22 20.21
CA GLY A 56 4.33 -10.55 19.96
C GLY A 56 2.80 -10.60 19.92
N SER A 57 2.28 -11.36 18.95
CA SER A 57 1.31 -12.44 19.23
C SER A 57 1.94 -13.82 18.96
N ARG A 58 3.01 -13.80 18.13
CA ARG A 58 4.21 -14.63 17.95
C ARG A 58 5.29 -13.70 17.39
#